data_AF-A0A352STQ5-F1
#
_entry.id   AF-A0A352STQ5-F1
#
_cell.length_a   1.000
_cell.length_b   1.000
_cell.length_c   1.000
_cell.angle_alpha   90.00
_cell.angle_beta   90.00
_cell.angle_gamma   90.00
#
_symmetry.space_group_name_H-M   'P 1'
#
loop_
_entity.id
_entity.type
_entity.pdbx_description
1 polymer ?
#
loop_
_entity_poly.entity_id
_entity_poly.type
_entity_poly.pdbx_seq_one_letter_code
_entity_poly.pdbx_strand_id
1 'polypeptide(L)'
;MAAATDRLIFIAGLALGLVVALPLAAGICGTILPALGWFPALGARDVSAAPLQMFLATPGVAGAIMLSLGTGLVATFLSFIASFILVVTLSSFAPMHRLRSIMGPLIAVPHSTIAIGILFLLAPSGWLIRLVSPELTGFVRPPATGLLPDLEQHGLIIALLVKEIPFLCLVSLAALSTQPARQITAIGRSLGYSKDAAMWLLVMPDIYRLIRLPLAAVLVFSVSVVDMSLVLGPGLPPPLAVMVVHGFEDPDLLARLPASAGALLQGGLAVLALAIWRAGEVLISAILTGWRRRGHRTRLPGMARHILSGFAVLPMLAGLLGLIAALLWSFTTSWFFPDALPGSISLAGWARA
;
A
#
# COMPACT_ATOMS: atom_id res chain seq x y z
N MET A 1 -46.59 -7.85 -17.74
CA MET A 1 -45.54 -6.84 -17.49
C MET A 1 -44.42 -7.34 -16.58
N ALA A 2 -44.70 -7.93 -15.40
CA ALA A 2 -43.65 -8.44 -14.49
C ALA A 2 -42.64 -9.43 -15.13
N ALA A 3 -43.11 -10.41 -15.91
CA ALA A 3 -42.25 -11.39 -16.57
C ALA A 3 -41.31 -10.81 -17.66
N ALA A 4 -41.62 -9.62 -18.21
CA ALA A 4 -40.76 -8.95 -19.18
C ALA A 4 -39.63 -8.17 -18.49
N THR A 5 -39.92 -7.59 -17.33
CA THR A 5 -38.95 -6.89 -16.47
C THR A 5 -37.91 -7.85 -15.90
N ASP A 6 -38.33 -9.05 -15.47
CA ASP A 6 -37.40 -10.08 -14.96
C ASP A 6 -36.44 -10.59 -16.04
N ARG A 7 -36.91 -10.72 -17.29
CA ARG A 7 -36.05 -11.08 -18.43
C ARG A 7 -35.03 -9.98 -18.74
N LEU A 8 -35.41 -8.70 -18.65
CA LEU A 8 -34.51 -7.57 -18.84
C LEU A 8 -33.40 -7.52 -17.78
N ILE A 9 -33.74 -7.78 -16.52
CA ILE A 9 -32.74 -7.84 -15.43
C ILE A 9 -31.79 -9.02 -15.64
N PHE A 10 -32.30 -10.19 -16.05
CA PHE A 10 -31.47 -11.35 -16.36
C PHE A 10 -30.53 -11.09 -17.55
N ILE A 11 -31.04 -10.52 -18.64
CA ILE A 11 -30.24 -10.18 -19.83
C ILE A 11 -29.19 -9.12 -19.49
N ALA A 12 -29.56 -8.09 -18.73
CA ALA A 12 -28.63 -7.06 -18.26
C ALA A 12 -27.54 -7.66 -17.35
N GLY A 13 -27.92 -8.56 -16.44
CA GLY A 13 -26.98 -9.28 -15.56
C GLY A 13 -26.02 -10.19 -16.35
N LEU A 14 -26.53 -10.90 -17.36
CA LEU A 14 -25.72 -11.74 -18.24
C LEU A 14 -24.77 -10.90 -19.11
N ALA A 15 -25.28 -9.82 -19.71
CA ALA A 15 -24.47 -8.91 -20.51
C ALA A 15 -23.36 -8.27 -19.67
N LEU A 16 -23.69 -7.80 -18.47
CA LEU A 16 -22.71 -7.27 -17.52
C LEU A 16 -21.69 -8.33 -17.11
N GLY A 17 -22.16 -9.55 -16.82
CA GLY A 17 -21.30 -10.69 -16.49
C GLY A 17 -20.31 -11.00 -17.61
N LEU A 18 -20.77 -11.04 -18.87
CA LEU A 18 -19.92 -11.29 -20.03
C LEU A 18 -18.94 -10.15 -20.30
N VAL A 19 -19.37 -8.89 -20.17
CA VAL A 19 -18.51 -7.71 -20.33
C VAL A 19 -17.35 -7.72 -19.32
N VAL A 20 -17.54 -8.28 -18.13
CA VAL A 20 -16.47 -8.42 -17.13
C VAL A 20 -15.66 -9.71 -17.32
N ALA A 21 -16.34 -10.83 -17.56
CA ALA A 21 -15.70 -12.14 -17.62
C ALA A 21 -14.83 -12.31 -18.88
N LEU A 22 -15.25 -11.77 -20.03
CA LEU A 22 -14.54 -11.97 -21.30
C LEU A 22 -13.16 -11.30 -21.30
N PRO A 23 -12.98 -10.00 -20.94
CA PRO A 23 -11.65 -9.40 -20.86
C PRO A 23 -10.77 -10.05 -19.80
N LEU A 24 -11.35 -10.46 -18.66
CA LEU A 24 -10.61 -11.16 -17.61
C LEU A 24 -10.11 -12.53 -18.11
N ALA A 25 -10.97 -13.32 -18.74
CA ALA A 25 -10.60 -14.60 -19.33
C ALA A 25 -9.55 -14.43 -20.43
N ALA A 26 -9.71 -13.41 -21.29
CA ALA A 26 -8.73 -13.09 -22.32
C ALA A 26 -7.38 -12.70 -21.73
N GLY A 27 -7.34 -11.88 -20.67
CA GLY A 27 -6.10 -11.51 -19.98
C GLY A 27 -5.43 -12.69 -19.28
N ILE A 28 -6.20 -13.54 -18.62
CA ILE A 28 -5.69 -14.77 -17.99
C ILE A 28 -5.12 -15.71 -19.06
N CYS A 29 -5.85 -15.97 -20.14
CA CYS A 29 -5.36 -16.81 -21.25
C CYS A 29 -4.12 -16.18 -21.91
N GLY A 30 -4.15 -14.87 -22.12
CA GLY A 30 -3.05 -14.08 -22.68
C GLY A 30 -1.82 -13.98 -21.77
N THR A 31 -1.91 -14.43 -20.52
CA THR A 31 -0.75 -14.56 -19.62
C THR A 31 -0.32 -16.02 -19.49
N ILE A 32 -1.27 -16.95 -19.30
CA ILE A 32 -0.96 -18.37 -19.10
C ILE A 32 -0.37 -18.99 -20.37
N LEU A 33 -0.95 -18.74 -21.55
CA LEU A 33 -0.50 -19.40 -22.77
C LEU A 33 0.93 -18.97 -23.16
N PRO A 34 1.29 -17.65 -23.17
CA PRO A 34 2.66 -17.23 -23.42
C PRO A 34 3.65 -17.72 -22.36
N ALA A 35 3.24 -17.81 -21.09
CA ALA A 35 4.08 -18.36 -20.03
C ALA A 35 4.43 -19.85 -20.25
N LEU A 36 3.55 -20.59 -20.95
CA LEU A 36 3.77 -21.98 -21.37
C LEU A 36 4.44 -22.09 -22.74
N GLY A 37 4.92 -20.99 -23.34
CA GLY A 37 5.60 -20.99 -24.64
C GLY A 37 4.65 -21.00 -25.84
N TRP A 38 3.34 -20.93 -25.61
CA TRP A 38 2.35 -20.90 -26.68
C TRP A 38 1.92 -19.46 -26.97
N PHE A 39 2.46 -18.89 -28.03
CA PHE A 39 2.02 -17.60 -28.55
C PHE A 39 2.21 -17.53 -30.08
N PRO A 40 1.27 -18.11 -30.86
CA PRO A 40 1.44 -18.34 -32.29
C PRO A 40 1.70 -17.08 -33.12
N ALA A 41 1.23 -15.92 -32.66
CA ALA A 41 1.44 -14.63 -33.31
C ALA A 41 2.91 -14.21 -33.36
N LEU A 42 3.75 -14.71 -32.44
CA LEU A 42 5.21 -14.48 -32.42
C LEU A 42 6.01 -15.68 -32.92
N GLY A 43 5.35 -16.68 -33.53
CA GLY A 43 5.99 -17.90 -33.99
C GLY A 43 6.25 -18.95 -32.91
N ALA A 44 5.93 -18.67 -31.64
CA ALA A 44 6.06 -19.62 -30.54
C ALA A 44 4.84 -20.57 -30.51
N ARG A 45 5.04 -21.85 -30.89
CA ARG A 45 3.94 -22.84 -31.02
C ARG A 45 4.11 -24.06 -30.13
N ASP A 46 5.26 -24.23 -29.50
CA ASP A 46 5.57 -25.38 -28.67
C ASP A 46 5.28 -25.10 -27.21
N VAL A 47 4.43 -25.92 -26.60
CA VAL A 47 4.17 -25.87 -25.16
C VAL A 47 5.41 -26.37 -24.44
N SER A 48 6.04 -25.49 -23.65
CA SER A 48 7.27 -25.78 -22.92
C SER A 48 7.40 -24.94 -21.66
N ALA A 49 8.22 -25.40 -20.70
CA ALA A 49 8.59 -24.62 -19.52
C ALA A 49 9.76 -23.66 -19.79
N ALA A 50 10.18 -23.48 -21.05
CA ALA A 50 11.31 -22.65 -21.42
C ALA A 50 11.14 -21.18 -20.99
N PRO A 51 9.97 -20.53 -21.15
CA PRO A 51 9.80 -19.14 -20.70
C PRO A 51 9.99 -18.96 -19.19
N LEU A 52 9.55 -19.94 -18.39
CA LEU A 52 9.76 -19.93 -16.95
C LEU A 52 11.25 -20.07 -16.60
N GLN A 53 11.96 -20.99 -17.27
CA GLN A 53 13.41 -21.16 -17.06
C GLN A 53 14.18 -19.90 -17.46
N MET A 54 13.83 -19.28 -18.58
CA MET A 54 14.39 -18.01 -19.03
C MET A 54 14.14 -16.90 -18.02
N PHE A 55 12.91 -16.78 -17.51
CA PHE A 55 12.59 -15.77 -16.50
C PHE A 55 13.38 -16.00 -15.22
N LEU A 56 13.43 -17.23 -14.71
CA LEU A 56 14.19 -17.57 -13.49
C LEU A 56 15.71 -17.42 -13.65
N ALA A 57 16.22 -17.51 -14.88
CA ALA A 57 17.62 -17.25 -15.20
C ALA A 57 17.96 -15.75 -15.26
N THR A 58 16.96 -14.86 -15.29
CA THR A 58 17.19 -13.41 -15.29
C THR A 58 17.93 -12.99 -14.01
N PRO A 59 19.03 -12.23 -14.11
CA PRO A 59 19.78 -11.76 -12.96
C PRO A 59 18.90 -10.98 -11.97
N GLY A 60 19.03 -11.29 -10.67
CA GLY A 60 18.35 -10.54 -9.62
C GLY A 60 16.91 -10.95 -9.33
N VAL A 61 16.33 -11.94 -10.02
CA VAL A 61 14.95 -12.41 -9.76
C VAL A 61 14.73 -12.84 -8.31
N ALA A 62 15.68 -13.59 -7.73
CA ALA A 62 15.57 -13.99 -6.32
C ALA A 62 15.51 -12.76 -5.39
N GLY A 63 16.33 -11.74 -5.67
CA GLY A 63 16.30 -10.47 -4.93
C GLY A 63 14.98 -9.72 -5.13
N ALA A 64 14.47 -9.67 -6.36
CA ALA A 64 13.18 -9.04 -6.68
C ALA A 64 12.00 -9.72 -5.96
N ILE A 65 12.00 -11.06 -5.86
CA ILE A 65 10.98 -11.82 -5.11
C ILE A 65 11.05 -11.46 -3.62
N MET A 66 12.24 -11.52 -3.01
CA MET A 66 12.42 -11.22 -1.58
C MET A 66 12.04 -9.77 -1.27
N LEU A 67 12.42 -8.84 -2.15
CA LEU A 67 12.10 -7.43 -2.03
C LEU A 67 10.58 -7.20 -2.13
N SER A 68 9.89 -7.74 -3.14
CA SER A 68 8.43 -7.60 -3.28
C SER A 68 7.67 -8.21 -2.11
N LEU A 69 8.10 -9.39 -1.64
CA LEU A 69 7.46 -10.05 -0.51
C LEU A 69 7.72 -9.29 0.81
N GLY A 70 8.97 -8.87 1.03
CA GLY A 70 9.40 -8.14 2.21
C GLY A 70 8.72 -6.77 2.33
N THR A 71 8.80 -5.95 1.26
CA THR A 71 8.12 -4.65 1.19
C THR A 71 6.64 -4.79 1.45
N GLY A 72 5.95 -5.70 0.73
CA GLY A 72 4.51 -5.86 0.83
C GLY A 72 4.05 -6.32 2.22
N LEU A 73 4.72 -7.29 2.82
CA LEU A 73 4.40 -7.78 4.17
C LEU A 73 4.69 -6.72 5.24
N VAL A 74 5.85 -6.06 5.17
CA VAL A 74 6.24 -5.04 6.16
C VAL A 74 5.31 -3.84 6.08
N ALA A 75 5.06 -3.29 4.88
CA ALA A 75 4.17 -2.16 4.70
C ALA A 75 2.75 -2.51 5.19
N THR A 76 2.17 -3.63 4.75
CA THR A 76 0.83 -4.04 5.17
C THR A 76 0.74 -4.22 6.69
N PHE A 77 1.74 -4.88 7.31
CA PHE A 77 1.75 -5.11 8.75
C PHE A 77 1.83 -3.79 9.52
N LEU A 78 2.75 -2.91 9.15
CA LEU A 78 2.91 -1.61 9.81
C LEU A 78 1.66 -0.74 9.61
N SER A 79 1.10 -0.69 8.39
CA SER A 79 -0.13 0.02 8.08
C SER A 79 -1.31 -0.51 8.90
N PHE A 80 -1.43 -1.83 9.03
CA PHE A 80 -2.45 -2.49 9.84
C PHE A 80 -2.34 -2.07 11.31
N ILE A 81 -1.16 -2.23 11.91
CA ILE A 81 -0.94 -1.89 13.33
C ILE A 81 -1.15 -0.39 13.57
N ALA A 82 -0.58 0.47 12.72
CA ALA A 82 -0.75 1.92 12.80
C ALA A 82 -2.23 2.32 12.70
N SER A 83 -2.97 1.73 11.76
CA SER A 83 -4.40 2.01 11.60
C SER A 83 -5.20 1.62 12.85
N PHE A 84 -4.92 0.49 13.47
CA PHE A 84 -5.62 0.06 14.68
C PHE A 84 -5.25 0.95 15.88
N ILE A 85 -3.98 1.37 16.00
CA ILE A 85 -3.57 2.36 17.00
C ILE A 85 -4.37 3.65 16.82
N LEU A 86 -4.48 4.15 15.60
CA LEU A 86 -5.26 5.36 15.30
C LEU A 86 -6.74 5.16 15.61
N VAL A 87 -7.35 4.03 15.24
CA VAL A 87 -8.76 3.76 15.53
C VAL A 87 -9.02 3.71 17.04
N VAL A 88 -8.19 3.00 17.81
CA VAL A 88 -8.35 2.92 19.28
C VAL A 88 -8.16 4.29 19.92
N THR A 89 -7.14 5.04 19.51
CA THR A 89 -6.88 6.38 20.07
C THR A 89 -7.96 7.40 19.71
N LEU A 90 -8.37 7.45 18.44
CA LEU A 90 -9.30 8.45 17.91
C LEU A 90 -10.76 8.15 18.29
N SER A 91 -11.11 6.90 18.56
CA SER A 91 -12.43 6.52 19.14
C SER A 91 -12.73 7.22 20.46
N SER A 92 -11.72 7.83 21.09
CA SER A 92 -11.84 8.57 22.34
C SER A 92 -12.04 10.07 22.19
N PHE A 93 -11.68 10.68 21.06
CA PHE A 93 -11.43 12.14 21.01
C PHE A 93 -12.01 12.88 19.79
N ALA A 94 -12.41 12.23 18.70
CA ALA A 94 -12.70 12.94 17.45
C ALA A 94 -14.18 12.89 17.01
N PRO A 95 -14.76 14.01 16.53
CA PRO A 95 -15.92 13.93 15.65
C PRO A 95 -15.46 13.26 14.35
N MET A 96 -16.02 12.07 14.07
CA MET A 96 -15.72 11.20 12.92
C MET A 96 -15.57 11.95 11.58
N HIS A 97 -16.28 13.07 11.43
CA HIS A 97 -16.21 13.98 10.30
C HIS A 97 -14.81 14.56 10.03
N ARG A 98 -14.08 15.01 11.06
CA ARG A 98 -12.76 15.65 10.89
C ARG A 98 -11.70 14.65 10.39
N LEU A 99 -11.75 13.41 10.89
CA LEU A 99 -10.83 12.37 10.46
C LEU A 99 -11.06 11.98 9.00
N ARG A 100 -12.34 11.86 8.58
CA ARG A 100 -12.71 11.65 7.18
C ARG A 100 -12.23 12.78 6.27
N SER A 101 -12.31 14.03 6.72
CA SER A 101 -11.88 15.19 5.95
C SER A 101 -10.38 15.22 5.65
N ILE A 102 -9.53 14.67 6.53
CA ILE A 102 -8.07 14.61 6.32
C ILE A 102 -7.69 13.37 5.50
N MET A 103 -8.37 12.24 5.73
CA MET A 103 -8.07 10.98 5.04
C MET A 103 -8.60 10.94 3.61
N GLY A 104 -9.69 11.67 3.31
CA GLY A 104 -10.30 11.73 1.98
C GLY A 104 -9.32 12.14 0.87
N PRO A 105 -8.61 13.28 1.00
CA PRO A 105 -7.62 13.71 0.02
C PRO A 105 -6.53 12.67 -0.28
N LEU A 106 -5.95 12.05 0.77
CA LEU A 106 -4.91 11.04 0.59
C LEU A 106 -5.40 9.81 -0.18
N ILE A 107 -6.68 9.45 -0.03
CA ILE A 107 -7.26 8.32 -0.76
C ILE A 107 -7.59 8.69 -2.21
N ALA A 108 -8.09 9.90 -2.45
CA ALA A 108 -8.53 10.36 -3.78
C ALA A 108 -7.38 10.56 -4.78
N VAL A 109 -6.19 10.91 -4.30
CA VAL A 109 -5.01 11.18 -5.15
C VAL A 109 -4.49 9.90 -5.83
N PRO A 110 -4.01 9.93 -7.08
CA PRO A 110 -3.36 8.78 -7.72
C PRO A 110 -2.13 8.27 -6.96
N HIS A 111 -1.87 6.96 -7.00
CA HIS A 111 -0.74 6.33 -6.31
C HIS A 111 0.62 6.93 -6.72
N SER A 112 0.83 7.16 -8.01
CA SER A 112 2.05 7.76 -8.55
C SER A 112 2.28 9.18 -8.02
N THR A 113 1.22 9.97 -7.84
CA THR A 113 1.32 11.33 -7.28
C THR A 113 1.80 11.30 -5.82
N ILE A 114 1.36 10.31 -5.04
CA ILE A 114 1.88 10.14 -3.67
C ILE A 114 3.35 9.77 -3.70
N ALA A 115 3.77 8.86 -4.57
CA ALA A 115 5.17 8.49 -4.70
C ALA A 115 6.06 9.70 -5.07
N ILE A 116 5.62 10.50 -6.06
CA ILE A 116 6.31 11.73 -6.46
C ILE A 116 6.34 12.76 -5.31
N GLY A 117 5.23 12.93 -4.58
CA GLY A 117 5.17 13.82 -3.43
C GLY A 117 6.15 13.42 -2.33
N ILE A 118 6.24 12.12 -2.02
CA ILE A 118 7.21 11.58 -1.06
C ILE A 118 8.65 11.77 -1.58
N LEU A 119 8.89 11.57 -2.88
CA LEU A 119 10.19 11.85 -3.49
C LEU A 119 10.60 13.31 -3.29
N PHE A 120 9.73 14.26 -3.62
CA PHE A 120 10.00 15.69 -3.44
C PHE A 120 10.11 16.12 -1.98
N LEU A 121 9.54 15.36 -1.05
CA LEU A 121 9.68 15.65 0.37
C LEU A 121 11.01 15.13 0.93
N LEU A 122 11.36 13.86 0.64
CA LEU A 122 12.41 13.11 1.33
C LEU A 122 13.74 12.98 0.56
N ALA A 123 13.80 13.41 -0.70
CA ALA A 123 15.07 13.51 -1.42
C ALA A 123 16.07 14.41 -0.67
N PRO A 124 17.40 14.26 -0.89
CA PRO A 124 18.42 15.11 -0.31
C PRO A 124 18.21 16.61 -0.58
N SER A 125 17.71 16.94 -1.76
CA SER A 125 17.32 18.29 -2.16
C SER A 125 15.82 18.57 -1.96
N GLY A 126 15.13 17.69 -1.24
CA GLY A 126 13.70 17.72 -1.01
C GLY A 126 13.26 18.79 -0.01
N TRP A 127 11.95 18.98 0.08
CA TRP A 127 11.37 20.07 0.85
C TRP A 127 11.64 19.96 2.35
N LEU A 128 11.70 18.74 2.91
CA LEU A 128 11.93 18.55 4.33
C LEU A 128 13.29 19.11 4.79
N ILE A 129 14.36 18.87 4.01
CA ILE A 129 15.70 19.36 4.31
C ILE A 129 15.75 20.88 4.13
N ARG A 130 15.12 21.42 3.09
CA ARG A 130 15.04 22.88 2.86
C ARG A 130 14.32 23.64 3.98
N LEU A 131 13.38 23.01 4.69
CA LEU A 131 12.70 23.64 5.83
C LEU A 131 13.60 23.80 7.06
N VAL A 132 14.69 23.03 7.16
CA VAL A 132 15.61 23.04 8.30
C VAL A 132 17.02 23.51 7.94
N SER A 133 17.33 23.62 6.64
CA SER A 133 18.61 24.10 6.10
C SER A 133 18.47 25.54 5.60
N PRO A 134 19.47 26.41 5.83
CA PRO A 134 20.74 26.16 6.50
C PRO A 134 20.68 26.32 8.03
N GLU A 135 19.61 26.89 8.58
CA GLU A 135 19.56 27.39 9.96
C GLU A 135 19.87 26.32 11.03
N LEU A 136 19.31 25.11 10.91
CA LEU A 136 19.48 24.05 11.90
C LEU A 136 20.58 23.03 11.53
N THR A 137 20.94 22.95 10.26
CA THR A 137 21.82 21.88 9.73
C THR A 137 23.16 22.38 9.18
N GLY A 138 23.25 23.67 8.85
CA GLY A 138 24.42 24.27 8.19
C GLY A 138 24.59 23.89 6.72
N PHE A 139 23.65 23.13 6.13
CA PHE A 139 23.77 22.71 4.73
C PHE A 139 23.48 23.86 3.78
N VAL A 140 24.49 24.24 3.00
CA VAL A 140 24.38 25.21 1.88
C VAL A 140 24.20 24.47 0.54
N ARG A 141 24.45 23.16 0.52
CA ARG A 141 24.22 22.27 -0.63
C ARG A 141 23.46 21.03 -0.15
N PRO A 142 22.69 20.35 -1.02
CA PRO A 142 22.05 19.09 -0.66
C PRO A 142 23.07 18.09 -0.11
N PRO A 143 22.77 17.36 0.98
CA PRO A 143 23.66 16.36 1.52
C PRO A 143 23.91 15.24 0.50
N ALA A 144 25.11 14.66 0.53
CA ALA A 144 25.48 13.57 -0.38
C ALA A 144 24.74 12.26 -0.08
N THR A 145 24.26 12.10 1.16
CA THR A 145 23.50 10.95 1.63
C THR A 145 22.06 11.36 1.92
N GLY A 146 21.10 10.53 1.57
CA GLY A 146 19.70 10.72 1.95
C GLY A 146 18.92 9.41 1.93
N LEU A 147 17.65 9.50 2.32
CA LEU A 147 16.71 8.39 2.29
C LEU A 147 16.32 7.97 0.86
N LEU A 148 16.50 8.87 -0.12
CA LEU A 148 16.19 8.64 -1.53
C LEU A 148 17.35 9.14 -2.42
N PRO A 149 17.65 8.49 -3.56
CA PRO A 149 17.08 7.22 -4.02
C PRO A 149 17.49 6.07 -3.09
N ASP A 150 16.53 5.19 -2.82
CA ASP A 150 16.63 4.22 -1.76
C ASP A 150 17.11 2.86 -2.28
N LEU A 151 18.17 2.34 -1.68
CA LEU A 151 18.67 1.00 -1.95
C LEU A 151 17.96 -0.06 -1.09
N GLU A 152 17.34 0.35 0.02
CA GLU A 152 16.87 -0.52 1.09
C GLU A 152 15.35 -0.52 1.29
N GLN A 153 14.56 0.03 0.35
CA GLN A 153 13.09 -0.05 0.23
C GLN A 153 12.22 0.78 1.22
N HIS A 154 12.83 1.45 2.20
CA HIS A 154 12.23 2.46 3.08
C HIS A 154 11.30 3.47 2.39
N GLY A 155 11.74 4.11 1.31
CA GLY A 155 10.98 5.11 0.58
C GLY A 155 9.67 4.56 0.04
N LEU A 156 9.74 3.36 -0.56
CA LEU A 156 8.58 2.63 -1.03
C LEU A 156 7.64 2.25 0.13
N ILE A 157 8.19 1.74 1.25
CA ILE A 157 7.40 1.42 2.45
C ILE A 157 6.67 2.67 2.97
N ILE A 158 7.35 3.82 3.07
CA ILE A 158 6.75 5.08 3.52
C ILE A 158 5.59 5.50 2.60
N ALA A 159 5.78 5.43 1.27
CA ALA A 159 4.73 5.80 0.33
C ALA A 159 3.52 4.84 0.39
N LEU A 160 3.75 3.55 0.62
CA LEU A 160 2.68 2.58 0.87
C LEU A 160 1.94 2.89 2.16
N LEU A 161 2.65 3.13 3.27
CA LEU A 161 2.06 3.54 4.56
C LEU A 161 1.15 4.77 4.43
N VAL A 162 1.57 5.78 3.68
CA VAL A 162 0.80 7.00 3.41
C VAL A 162 -0.58 6.67 2.83
N LYS A 163 -0.68 5.65 1.97
CA LYS A 163 -1.92 5.24 1.32
C LYS A 163 -2.75 4.27 2.15
N GLU A 164 -2.08 3.27 2.69
CA GLU A 164 -2.73 2.13 3.33
C GLU A 164 -3.28 2.48 4.70
N ILE A 165 -2.60 3.33 5.49
CA ILE A 165 -3.07 3.74 6.82
C ILE A 165 -4.43 4.44 6.73
N PRO A 166 -4.63 5.48 5.89
CA PRO A 166 -5.94 6.11 5.72
C PRO A 166 -7.03 5.14 5.27
N PHE A 167 -6.73 4.28 4.30
CA PHE A 167 -7.69 3.29 3.80
C PHE A 167 -8.13 2.33 4.90
N LEU A 168 -7.17 1.70 5.60
CA LEU A 168 -7.47 0.75 6.68
C LEU A 168 -8.15 1.43 7.86
N CYS A 169 -7.80 2.69 8.18
CA CYS A 169 -8.51 3.48 9.19
C CYS A 169 -9.99 3.66 8.81
N LEU A 170 -10.29 4.10 7.59
CA LEU A 170 -11.68 4.35 7.18
C LEU A 170 -12.51 3.07 7.17
N VAL A 171 -11.97 1.98 6.64
CA VAL A 171 -12.67 0.68 6.61
C VAL A 171 -12.86 0.14 8.03
N SER A 172 -11.87 0.29 8.91
CA SER A 172 -11.97 -0.11 10.32
C SER A 172 -12.99 0.73 11.08
N LEU A 173 -13.09 2.03 10.82
CA LEU A 173 -14.10 2.91 11.42
C LEU A 173 -15.51 2.59 10.92
N ALA A 174 -15.65 2.24 9.64
CA ALA A 174 -16.91 1.76 9.08
C ALA A 174 -17.33 0.46 9.77
N ALA A 175 -16.43 -0.52 9.89
CA ALA A 175 -16.68 -1.76 10.62
C ALA A 175 -17.03 -1.49 12.09
N LEU A 176 -16.31 -0.58 12.77
CA LEU A 176 -16.55 -0.20 14.16
C LEU A 176 -17.95 0.39 14.36
N SER A 177 -18.48 1.14 13.39
CA SER A 177 -19.82 1.72 13.47
C SER A 177 -20.95 0.67 13.44
N THR A 178 -20.67 -0.55 12.97
CA THR A 178 -21.64 -1.66 12.95
C THR A 178 -21.68 -2.46 14.26
N GLN A 179 -20.75 -2.22 15.19
CA GLN A 179 -20.58 -3.02 16.41
C GLN A 179 -20.98 -2.23 17.67
N PRO A 180 -21.48 -2.89 18.73
CA PRO A 180 -21.80 -2.26 20.02
C PRO A 180 -20.54 -1.97 20.85
N ALA A 181 -19.52 -1.35 20.24
CA ALA A 181 -18.19 -1.16 20.82
C ALA A 181 -18.20 -0.43 22.17
N ARG A 182 -19.13 0.52 22.37
CA ARG A 182 -19.30 1.23 23.66
C ARG A 182 -19.72 0.27 24.78
N GLN A 183 -20.67 -0.62 24.51
CA GLN A 183 -21.17 -1.59 25.49
C GLN A 183 -20.09 -2.63 25.82
N ILE A 184 -19.44 -3.18 24.81
CA ILE A 184 -18.33 -4.14 24.99
C ILE A 184 -17.20 -3.52 25.83
N THR A 185 -16.84 -2.27 25.54
CA THR A 185 -15.81 -1.55 26.29
C THR A 185 -16.25 -1.27 27.74
N ALA A 186 -17.52 -0.94 27.98
CA ALA A 186 -18.05 -0.74 29.33
C ALA A 186 -17.99 -2.02 30.18
N ILE A 187 -18.35 -3.17 29.58
CA ILE A 187 -18.21 -4.48 30.22
C ILE A 187 -16.75 -4.74 30.56
N GLY A 188 -15.82 -4.55 29.60
CA GLY A 188 -14.38 -4.71 29.86
C GLY A 188 -13.86 -3.83 30.99
N ARG A 189 -14.35 -2.59 31.09
CA ARG A 189 -14.01 -1.68 32.19
C ARG A 189 -14.52 -2.14 33.55
N SER A 190 -15.73 -2.71 33.61
CA SER A 190 -16.27 -3.29 34.85
C SER A 190 -15.43 -4.47 35.37
N LEU A 191 -14.73 -5.17 34.47
CA LEU A 191 -13.79 -6.26 34.79
C LEU A 191 -12.38 -5.76 35.15
N GLY A 192 -12.16 -4.43 35.19
CA GLY A 192 -10.90 -3.81 35.63
C GLY A 192 -9.88 -3.52 34.52
N TYR A 193 -10.25 -3.69 33.24
CA TYR A 193 -9.42 -3.25 32.11
C TYR A 193 -9.50 -1.74 31.90
N SER A 194 -8.42 -1.13 31.38
CA SER A 194 -8.51 0.24 30.88
C SER A 194 -9.37 0.29 29.60
N LYS A 195 -9.89 1.47 29.26
CA LYS A 195 -10.70 1.66 28.03
C LYS A 195 -9.96 1.14 26.79
N ASP A 196 -8.70 1.52 26.65
CA ASP A 196 -7.89 1.18 25.48
C ASP A 196 -7.56 -0.32 25.46
N ALA A 197 -7.25 -0.92 26.62
CA ALA A 197 -7.05 -2.36 26.71
C ALA A 197 -8.33 -3.15 26.37
N ALA A 198 -9.49 -2.69 26.81
CA ALA A 198 -10.79 -3.28 26.46
C ALA A 198 -11.08 -3.15 24.95
N MET A 199 -10.82 -1.99 24.35
CA MET A 199 -10.92 -1.79 22.89
C MET A 199 -10.00 -2.75 22.12
N TRP A 200 -8.72 -2.82 22.49
CA TRP A 200 -7.73 -3.67 21.83
C TRP A 200 -8.02 -5.17 21.96
N LEU A 201 -8.44 -5.62 23.14
CA LEU A 201 -8.62 -7.05 23.41
C LEU A 201 -10.00 -7.57 23.04
N LEU A 202 -11.04 -6.74 23.15
CA LEU A 202 -12.43 -7.16 22.98
C LEU A 202 -13.04 -6.69 21.65
N VAL A 203 -12.71 -5.50 21.18
CA VAL A 203 -13.37 -4.91 19.99
C VAL A 203 -12.53 -5.12 18.73
N MET A 204 -11.23 -4.79 18.76
CA MET A 204 -10.35 -4.87 17.59
C MET A 204 -10.26 -6.26 16.93
N PRO A 205 -10.33 -7.40 17.65
CA PRO A 205 -10.37 -8.72 17.01
C PRO A 205 -11.60 -8.91 16.11
N ASP A 206 -12.76 -8.38 16.51
CA ASP A 206 -13.96 -8.45 15.68
C ASP A 206 -13.87 -7.51 14.49
N ILE A 207 -13.29 -6.32 14.67
CA ILE A 207 -12.99 -5.41 13.55
C ILE A 207 -12.05 -6.08 12.55
N TYR A 208 -10.98 -6.71 13.03
CA TYR A 208 -10.05 -7.46 12.18
C TYR A 208 -10.78 -8.51 11.34
N ARG A 209 -11.72 -9.27 11.92
CA ARG A 209 -12.53 -10.26 11.19
C ARG A 209 -13.36 -9.64 10.08
N LEU A 210 -13.94 -8.47 10.31
CA LEU A 210 -14.74 -7.75 9.32
C LEU A 210 -13.89 -7.17 8.17
N ILE A 211 -12.66 -6.76 8.44
CA ILE A 211 -11.79 -6.11 7.45
C ILE A 211 -10.79 -7.06 6.77
N ARG A 212 -10.85 -8.37 7.00
CA ARG A 212 -9.87 -9.33 6.44
C ARG A 212 -9.75 -9.25 4.93
N LEU A 213 -10.88 -9.11 4.24
CA LEU A 213 -10.90 -9.01 2.77
C LEU A 213 -10.28 -7.69 2.29
N PRO A 214 -10.68 -6.51 2.79
CA PRO A 214 -9.96 -5.26 2.53
C PRO A 214 -8.46 -5.32 2.83
N LEU A 215 -8.05 -5.96 3.93
CA LEU A 215 -6.65 -6.09 4.31
C LEU A 215 -5.87 -7.04 3.38
N ALA A 216 -6.51 -8.13 2.95
CA ALA A 216 -5.93 -9.02 1.93
C ALA A 216 -5.74 -8.28 0.59
N ALA A 217 -6.67 -7.41 0.21
CA ALA A 217 -6.54 -6.58 -0.99
C ALA A 217 -5.37 -5.60 -0.87
N VAL A 218 -5.18 -4.99 0.30
CA VAL A 218 -4.00 -4.17 0.59
C VAL A 218 -2.73 -4.99 0.42
N LEU A 219 -2.62 -6.17 1.04
CA LEU A 219 -1.43 -7.01 0.94
C LEU A 219 -1.08 -7.39 -0.51
N VAL A 220 -2.09 -7.81 -1.28
CA VAL A 220 -1.89 -8.16 -2.70
C VAL A 220 -1.43 -6.94 -3.49
N PHE A 221 -2.02 -5.77 -3.24
CA PHE A 221 -1.59 -4.51 -3.86
C PHE A 221 -0.14 -4.19 -3.49
N SER A 222 0.24 -4.22 -2.21
CA SER A 222 1.58 -3.84 -1.76
C SER A 222 2.67 -4.76 -2.34
N VAL A 223 2.39 -6.06 -2.48
CA VAL A 223 3.34 -7.02 -3.10
C VAL A 223 3.45 -6.84 -4.62
N SER A 224 2.42 -6.27 -5.27
CA SER A 224 2.32 -6.11 -6.73
C SER A 224 2.35 -4.68 -7.24
N VAL A 225 2.74 -3.71 -6.40
CA VAL A 225 2.71 -2.29 -6.76
C VAL A 225 3.78 -1.97 -7.79
N VAL A 226 3.36 -1.47 -8.95
CA VAL A 226 4.25 -1.06 -10.05
C VAL A 226 4.55 0.43 -9.97
N ASP A 227 3.53 1.28 -10.02
CA ASP A 227 3.70 2.72 -10.21
C ASP A 227 4.54 3.39 -9.12
N MET A 228 4.29 3.04 -7.85
CA MET A 228 5.08 3.59 -6.73
C MET A 228 6.50 3.02 -6.72
N SER A 229 6.66 1.76 -7.12
CA SER A 229 7.95 1.08 -7.19
C SER A 229 8.85 1.64 -8.29
N LEU A 230 8.27 2.07 -9.42
CA LEU A 230 9.02 2.75 -10.49
C LEU A 230 9.62 4.09 -10.02
N VAL A 231 8.94 4.77 -9.10
CA VAL A 231 9.38 6.10 -8.60
C VAL A 231 10.29 6.00 -7.37
N LEU A 232 9.99 5.08 -6.44
CA LEU A 232 10.64 5.01 -5.13
C LEU A 232 11.29 3.67 -4.81
N GLY A 233 11.04 2.63 -5.62
CA GLY A 233 11.66 1.33 -5.42
C GLY A 233 13.14 1.34 -5.77
N PRO A 234 13.92 0.38 -5.24
CA PRO A 234 15.32 0.23 -5.63
C PRO A 234 15.43 -0.14 -7.11
N GLY A 235 16.49 0.29 -7.76
CA GLY A 235 16.70 0.04 -9.20
C GLY A 235 17.35 -1.31 -9.52
N LEU A 236 18.10 -1.91 -8.58
CA LEU A 236 18.96 -3.08 -8.85
C LEU A 236 19.01 -4.06 -7.65
N PRO A 237 18.23 -5.16 -7.66
CA PRO A 237 17.13 -5.44 -8.58
C PRO A 237 15.86 -4.63 -8.21
N PRO A 238 14.98 -4.32 -9.18
CA PRO A 238 13.68 -3.73 -8.89
C PRO A 238 12.71 -4.77 -8.30
N PRO A 239 11.59 -4.33 -7.69
CA PRO A 239 10.50 -5.23 -7.28
C PRO A 239 10.03 -6.11 -8.45
N LEU A 240 9.60 -7.34 -8.15
CA LEU A 240 9.24 -8.35 -9.14
C LEU A 240 8.18 -7.84 -10.14
N ALA A 241 7.17 -7.12 -9.66
CA ALA A 241 6.14 -6.53 -10.52
C ALA A 241 6.71 -5.55 -11.56
N VAL A 242 7.70 -4.74 -11.18
CA VAL A 242 8.39 -3.81 -12.08
C VAL A 242 9.24 -4.58 -13.10
N MET A 243 9.96 -5.61 -12.65
CA MET A 243 10.74 -6.47 -13.54
C MET A 243 9.87 -7.15 -14.61
N VAL A 244 8.67 -7.60 -14.23
CA VAL A 244 7.69 -8.16 -15.17
C VAL A 244 7.22 -7.13 -16.18
N VAL A 245 6.88 -5.92 -15.73
CA VAL A 245 6.42 -4.82 -16.62
C VAL A 245 7.51 -4.43 -17.62
N HIS A 246 8.76 -4.28 -17.17
CA HIS A 246 9.88 -4.01 -18.08
C HIS A 246 10.03 -5.09 -19.16
N GLY A 247 9.78 -6.36 -18.84
CA GLY A 247 9.79 -7.43 -19.83
C GLY A 247 8.64 -7.37 -20.86
N PHE A 248 7.50 -6.78 -20.50
CA PHE A 248 6.41 -6.52 -21.45
C PHE A 248 6.64 -5.27 -22.31
N GLU A 249 7.37 -4.30 -21.78
CA GLU A 249 7.77 -3.06 -22.45
C GLU A 249 9.06 -3.19 -23.29
N ASP A 250 9.71 -4.35 -23.25
CA ASP A 250 10.91 -4.64 -24.02
C ASP A 250 10.64 -4.49 -25.54
N PRO A 251 11.55 -3.86 -26.31
CA PRO A 251 11.43 -3.78 -27.76
C PRO A 251 11.36 -5.16 -28.44
N ASP A 252 11.98 -6.19 -27.87
CA ASP A 252 11.86 -7.56 -28.34
C ASP A 252 10.54 -8.17 -27.87
N LEU A 253 9.63 -8.43 -28.81
CA LEU A 253 8.34 -9.03 -28.53
C LEU A 253 8.46 -10.43 -27.90
N LEU A 254 9.55 -11.16 -28.15
CA LEU A 254 9.77 -12.49 -27.56
C LEU A 254 10.00 -12.41 -26.05
N ALA A 255 10.46 -11.28 -25.51
CA ALA A 255 10.59 -11.05 -24.07
C ALA A 255 9.25 -11.14 -23.31
N ARG A 256 8.11 -11.00 -24.03
CA ARG A 256 6.78 -11.18 -23.46
C ARG A 256 6.51 -12.60 -22.98
N LEU A 257 7.15 -13.62 -23.56
CA LEU A 257 7.02 -15.01 -23.12
C LEU A 257 7.56 -15.18 -21.68
N PRO A 258 8.84 -14.90 -21.38
CA PRO A 258 9.35 -14.97 -20.01
C PRO A 258 8.67 -13.95 -19.08
N ALA A 259 8.32 -12.74 -19.55
CA ALA A 259 7.58 -11.77 -18.74
C ALA A 259 6.22 -12.33 -18.28
N SER A 260 5.51 -13.07 -19.14
CA SER A 260 4.26 -13.74 -18.79
C SER A 260 4.46 -14.83 -17.73
N ALA A 261 5.56 -15.59 -17.81
CA ALA A 261 5.92 -16.54 -16.74
C ALA A 261 6.24 -15.81 -15.41
N GLY A 262 6.90 -14.65 -15.49
CA GLY A 262 7.11 -13.77 -14.35
C GLY A 262 5.80 -13.22 -13.76
N ALA A 263 4.80 -12.91 -14.58
CA ALA A 263 3.47 -12.49 -14.12
C ALA A 263 2.75 -13.61 -13.35
N LEU A 264 2.86 -14.87 -13.80
CA LEU A 264 2.36 -16.02 -13.04
C LEU A 264 3.10 -16.18 -11.71
N LEU A 265 4.42 -16.00 -11.71
CA LEU A 265 5.22 -16.03 -10.49
C LEU A 265 4.82 -14.93 -9.51
N GLN A 266 4.54 -13.72 -10.00
CA GLN A 266 4.02 -12.60 -9.21
C GLN A 266 2.65 -12.93 -8.60
N GLY A 267 1.75 -13.58 -9.35
CA GLY A 267 0.49 -14.11 -8.83
C GLY A 267 0.70 -15.15 -7.72
N GLY A 268 1.63 -16.08 -7.93
CA GLY A 268 2.05 -17.04 -6.91
C GLY A 268 2.62 -16.38 -5.66
N LEU A 269 3.40 -15.31 -5.82
CA LEU A 269 3.97 -14.53 -4.72
C LEU A 269 2.89 -13.84 -3.88
N ALA A 270 1.85 -13.31 -4.53
CA ALA A 270 0.70 -12.73 -3.83
C ALA A 270 -0.06 -13.80 -3.01
N VAL A 271 -0.27 -14.99 -3.58
CA VAL A 271 -0.89 -16.13 -2.85
C VAL A 271 0.00 -16.55 -1.67
N LEU A 272 1.32 -16.61 -1.86
CA LEU A 272 2.26 -16.92 -0.78
C LEU A 272 2.20 -15.87 0.34
N ALA A 273 2.15 -14.58 0.01
CA ALA A 273 2.00 -13.51 0.99
C ALA A 273 0.72 -13.66 1.82
N LEU A 274 -0.41 -13.99 1.17
CA LEU A 274 -1.68 -14.27 1.85
C LEU A 274 -1.56 -15.49 2.77
N ALA A 275 -0.88 -16.55 2.34
CA ALA A 275 -0.64 -17.74 3.15
C ALA A 275 0.23 -17.44 4.38
N ILE A 276 1.30 -16.66 4.21
CA ILE A 276 2.17 -16.19 5.30
C ILE A 276 1.35 -15.36 6.30
N TRP A 277 0.55 -14.42 5.81
CA TRP A 277 -0.32 -13.60 6.64
C TRP A 277 -1.31 -14.45 7.45
N ARG A 278 -1.94 -15.44 6.79
CA ARG A 278 -2.87 -16.38 7.44
C ARG A 278 -2.19 -17.25 8.50
N ALA A 279 -0.97 -17.73 8.23
CA ALA A 279 -0.19 -18.48 9.20
C ALA A 279 0.16 -17.62 10.42
N GLY A 280 0.56 -16.38 10.20
CA GLY A 280 0.80 -15.39 11.25
C GLY A 280 -0.44 -15.13 12.11
N GLU A 281 -1.61 -15.00 11.49
CA GLU A 281 -2.89 -14.85 12.21
C GLU A 281 -3.16 -16.03 13.15
N VAL A 282 -3.00 -17.26 12.66
CA VAL A 282 -3.23 -18.48 13.46
C VAL A 282 -2.25 -18.54 14.63
N LEU A 283 -0.97 -18.24 14.38
CA LEU A 283 0.06 -18.21 15.41
C LEU A 283 -0.26 -17.16 16.50
N ILE A 284 -0.56 -15.93 16.10
CA ILE A 284 -0.89 -14.84 17.02
C ILE A 284 -2.17 -15.18 17.81
N SER A 285 -3.17 -15.78 17.17
CA SER A 285 -4.40 -16.21 17.83
C SER A 285 -4.14 -17.27 18.91
N ALA A 286 -3.28 -18.25 18.63
CA ALA A 286 -2.88 -19.26 19.60
C ALA A 286 -2.17 -18.64 20.81
N ILE A 287 -1.21 -17.73 20.57
CA ILE A 287 -0.47 -17.02 21.61
C ILE A 287 -1.43 -16.17 22.47
N LEU A 288 -2.30 -15.37 21.83
CA LEU A 288 -3.25 -14.51 22.53
C LEU A 288 -4.27 -15.32 23.33
N THR A 289 -4.72 -16.46 22.84
CA THR A 289 -5.64 -17.35 23.56
C THR A 289 -4.96 -17.94 24.79
N GLY A 290 -3.71 -18.39 24.67
CA GLY A 290 -2.91 -18.87 25.79
C GLY A 290 -2.67 -17.79 26.85
N TRP A 291 -2.41 -16.56 26.41
CA TRP A 291 -2.21 -15.41 27.30
C TRP A 291 -3.50 -14.98 28.02
N ARG A 292 -4.64 -14.92 27.31
CA ARG A 292 -5.96 -14.59 27.89
C ARG A 292 -6.37 -15.56 29.00
N ARG A 293 -6.04 -16.85 28.87
CA ARG A 293 -6.32 -17.88 29.90
C ARG A 293 -5.58 -17.63 31.22
N ARG A 294 -4.50 -16.86 31.22
CA ARG A 294 -3.71 -16.55 32.44
C ARG A 294 -4.32 -15.44 33.31
N GLY A 295 -5.44 -14.82 32.88
CA GLY A 295 -6.20 -13.87 33.70
C GLY A 295 -5.51 -12.55 34.03
N HIS A 296 -4.37 -12.23 33.40
CA HIS A 296 -3.65 -10.98 33.68
C HIS A 296 -4.43 -9.79 33.12
N ARG A 297 -4.83 -8.87 34.01
CA ARG A 297 -5.54 -7.65 33.64
C ARG A 297 -4.54 -6.61 33.12
N THR A 298 -4.49 -6.44 31.81
CA THR A 298 -3.61 -5.44 31.19
C THR A 298 -4.12 -4.04 31.39
N ARG A 299 -3.21 -3.16 31.79
CA ARG A 299 -3.36 -1.72 31.73
C ARG A 299 -2.32 -1.22 30.74
N LEU A 300 -2.77 -0.78 29.57
CA LEU A 300 -1.88 -0.10 28.63
C LEU A 300 -1.53 1.28 29.22
N PRO A 301 -0.24 1.61 29.39
CA PRO A 301 0.15 2.92 29.92
C PRO A 301 -0.24 4.02 28.93
N GLY A 302 -0.86 5.09 29.43
CA GLY A 302 -1.35 6.19 28.59
C GLY A 302 -0.25 6.90 27.80
N MET A 303 0.98 6.93 28.30
CA MET A 303 2.14 7.50 27.60
C MET A 303 2.48 6.72 26.32
N ALA A 304 2.50 5.38 26.39
CA ALA A 304 2.80 4.54 25.24
C ALA A 304 1.80 4.80 24.12
N ARG A 305 0.51 4.97 24.45
CA ARG A 305 -0.52 5.33 23.49
C ARG A 305 -0.18 6.60 22.71
N HIS A 306 0.20 7.68 23.40
CA HIS A 306 0.50 8.96 22.74
C HIS A 306 1.70 8.83 21.79
N ILE A 307 2.76 8.15 22.23
CA ILE A 307 3.95 7.90 21.41
C ILE A 307 3.59 7.09 20.17
N LEU A 308 2.93 5.95 20.35
CA LEU A 308 2.51 5.06 19.27
C LEU A 308 1.57 5.76 18.27
N SER A 309 0.61 6.55 18.77
CA SER A 309 -0.27 7.34 17.89
C SER A 309 0.48 8.44 17.14
N GLY A 310 1.49 9.06 17.76
CA GLY A 310 2.34 10.04 17.10
C GLY A 310 3.05 9.43 15.90
N PHE A 311 3.71 8.28 16.10
CA PHE A 311 4.36 7.54 15.01
C PHE A 311 3.37 7.10 13.92
N ALA A 312 2.17 6.66 14.28
CA ALA A 312 1.15 6.23 13.32
C ALA A 312 0.62 7.37 12.43
N VAL A 313 0.69 8.63 12.90
CA VAL A 313 0.28 9.81 12.12
C VAL A 313 1.39 10.29 11.16
N LEU A 314 2.66 9.99 11.45
CA LEU A 314 3.79 10.51 10.66
C LEU A 314 3.69 10.21 9.15
N PRO A 315 3.35 8.99 8.69
CA PRO A 315 3.23 8.73 7.25
C PRO A 315 2.13 9.59 6.60
N MET A 316 1.01 9.82 7.29
CA MET A 316 -0.05 10.67 6.76
C MET A 316 0.39 12.13 6.62
N LEU A 317 1.13 12.64 7.61
CA LEU A 317 1.71 13.98 7.55
C LEU A 317 2.74 14.09 6.42
N ALA A 318 3.60 13.09 6.26
CA ALA A 318 4.55 13.02 5.15
C ALA A 318 3.81 13.02 3.79
N GLY A 319 2.72 12.28 3.67
CA GLY A 319 1.88 12.31 2.47
C GLY A 319 1.31 13.69 2.16
N LEU A 320 0.75 14.36 3.17
CA LEU A 320 0.17 15.69 2.99
C LEU A 320 1.24 16.74 2.66
N LEU A 321 2.37 16.73 3.37
CA LEU A 321 3.49 17.62 3.09
C LEU A 321 4.11 17.34 1.71
N GLY A 322 4.21 16.07 1.31
CA GLY A 322 4.68 15.68 -0.02
C GLY A 322 3.73 16.14 -1.12
N LEU A 323 2.42 16.10 -0.89
CA LEU A 323 1.44 16.68 -1.80
C LEU A 323 1.55 18.19 -1.92
N ILE A 324 1.78 18.89 -0.81
CA ILE A 324 2.05 20.33 -0.81
C ILE A 324 3.34 20.61 -1.59
N ALA A 325 4.40 19.82 -1.36
CA ALA A 325 5.65 19.95 -2.10
C ALA A 325 5.45 19.73 -3.61
N ALA A 326 4.70 18.71 -4.02
CA ALA A 326 4.36 18.45 -5.41
C ALA A 326 3.54 19.59 -6.04
N LEU A 327 2.58 20.13 -5.30
CA LEU A 327 1.81 21.29 -5.73
C LEU A 327 2.72 22.51 -5.93
N LEU A 328 3.60 22.80 -4.97
CA LEU A 328 4.57 23.88 -5.10
C LEU A 328 5.45 23.69 -6.33
N TRP A 329 6.05 22.51 -6.51
CA TRP A 329 6.87 22.20 -7.69
C TRP A 329 6.13 22.43 -9.01
N SER A 330 4.83 22.14 -9.07
CA SER A 330 4.01 22.34 -10.27
C SER A 330 3.92 23.80 -10.74
N PHE A 331 4.16 24.78 -9.86
CA PHE A 331 4.06 26.21 -10.16
C PHE A 331 5.42 26.91 -10.25
N THR A 332 6.52 26.18 -10.28
CA THR A 332 7.86 26.76 -10.15
C THR A 332 8.67 26.56 -11.42
N THR A 333 9.50 27.56 -11.76
CA THR A 333 10.44 27.47 -12.89
C THR A 333 11.85 27.14 -12.43
N SER A 334 12.24 27.67 -11.26
CA SER A 334 13.53 27.38 -10.64
C SER A 334 13.37 27.41 -9.13
N TRP A 335 13.90 26.39 -8.47
CA TRP A 335 13.86 26.26 -7.01
C TRP A 335 15.20 25.75 -6.50
N PHE A 336 16.13 26.67 -6.30
CA PHE A 336 17.50 26.36 -5.87
C PHE A 336 17.54 26.07 -4.37
N PHE A 337 18.46 25.21 -3.96
CA PHE A 337 18.73 24.92 -2.55
C PHE A 337 19.65 26.04 -1.98
N PRO A 338 19.49 26.48 -0.72
CA PRO A 338 18.66 25.92 0.35
C PRO A 338 17.24 26.49 0.48
N ASP A 339 16.80 27.37 -0.42
CA ASP A 339 15.53 28.11 -0.24
C ASP A 339 14.33 27.18 0.02
N ALA A 340 13.59 27.47 1.10
CA ALA A 340 12.42 26.72 1.54
C ALA A 340 11.15 26.98 0.71
N LEU A 341 11.12 28.11 -0.01
CA LEU A 341 10.06 28.49 -0.93
C LEU A 341 10.68 28.86 -2.28
N PRO A 342 9.94 28.67 -3.39
CA PRO A 342 10.46 29.02 -4.69
C PRO A 342 10.60 30.53 -4.88
N GLY A 343 11.67 30.95 -5.55
CA GLY A 343 11.95 32.36 -5.84
C GLY A 343 11.02 32.98 -6.90
N SER A 344 10.45 32.16 -7.79
CA SER A 344 9.50 32.61 -8.81
C SER A 344 8.39 31.58 -9.08
N ILE A 345 7.17 32.10 -9.21
CA ILE A 345 5.95 31.33 -9.51
C ILE A 345 5.58 31.58 -10.97
N SER A 346 5.28 30.52 -11.73
CA SER A 346 4.86 30.60 -13.13
C SER A 346 3.73 29.62 -13.43
N LEU A 347 2.75 30.08 -14.22
CA LEU A 347 1.66 29.26 -14.75
C LEU A 347 1.99 28.65 -16.12
N ALA A 348 3.20 28.87 -16.65
CA ALA A 348 3.57 28.44 -18.00
C ALA A 348 3.50 26.91 -18.19
N GLY A 349 3.71 26.12 -17.14
CA GLY A 349 3.55 24.66 -17.19
C GLY A 349 2.11 24.22 -17.43
N TRP A 350 1.16 24.87 -16.74
CA TRP A 350 -0.28 24.62 -16.89
C TRP A 350 -0.82 25.13 -18.23
N ALA A 351 -0.24 26.21 -18.77
CA ALA A 351 -0.64 26.73 -20.07
C ALA A 351 -0.27 25.80 -21.26
N ARG A 352 0.57 24.78 -21.04
CA ARG A 352 1.01 23.82 -22.07
C ARG A 352 0.42 22.41 -21.90
N ALA A 353 -0.23 22.13 -20.78
CA ALA A 353 -0.79 20.81 -20.42
C ALA A 353 -2.22 20.67 -20.94
#